data_AF-A9IKG8-F1
#
_entry.id   AF-A9IKG8-F1
#
_cell.length_a   1.000
_cell.length_b   1.000
_cell.length_c   1.000
_cell.angle_alpha   90.00
_cell.angle_beta   90.00
_cell.angle_gamma   90.00
#
_symmetry.space_group_name_H-M   'P 1'
#
loop_
_entity.id
_entity.type
_entity.pdbx_description
1 polymer ?
#
loop_
_entity_poly.entity_id
_entity_poly.type
_entity_poly.pdbx_seq_one_letter_code
_entity_poly.pdbx_strand_id
1 'polypeptide(L)'
;MSISEQKELEDTFEKSLVKYNVQILRGLDLFPPTRNYSYNEKEKIITNKGADALLIVSVDNRAISQTYIPPTYHPGTSTSSISGFGNFATIKTETTPSYVTGGYNISKPAISVSVSLIHNTKNKETIWLAKGYSDGNAFASFSNLIVSVAETTVEKLAKEGLIVPK
;
A
#
# COMPACT_ATOMS: atom_id res chain seq x y z
N MET A 1 4.30 12.13 1.27
CA MET A 1 4.74 10.75 1.61
C MET A 1 5.54 10.83 2.90
N SER A 2 5.39 9.87 3.82
CA SER A 2 6.22 9.82 5.03
C SER A 2 7.61 9.25 4.73
N ILE A 3 8.59 9.48 5.61
CA ILE A 3 9.96 8.96 5.44
C ILE A 3 9.99 7.42 5.47
N SER A 4 9.16 6.79 6.31
CA SER A 4 9.09 5.32 6.39
C SER A 4 8.55 4.71 5.09
N GLU A 5 7.50 5.31 4.52
CA GLU A 5 6.93 4.89 3.24
C GLU A 5 7.92 5.13 2.08
N GLN A 6 8.64 6.25 2.09
CA GLN A 6 9.69 6.50 1.09
C GLN A 6 10.79 5.44 1.17
N LYS A 7 11.23 5.09 2.38
CA LYS A 7 12.22 4.05 2.58
C LYS A 7 11.73 2.70 2.05
N GLU A 8 10.50 2.31 2.40
CA GLU A 8 9.92 1.05 1.92
C GLU A 8 9.76 1.02 0.39
N LEU A 9 9.36 2.14 -0.22
CA LEU A 9 9.30 2.29 -1.67
C LEU A 9 10.68 2.09 -2.31
N GLU A 10 11.69 2.82 -1.83
CA GLU A 10 13.05 2.77 -2.36
C GLU A 10 13.70 1.38 -2.17
N ASP A 11 13.51 0.75 -1.01
CA ASP A 11 13.99 -0.61 -0.72
C ASP A 11 13.27 -1.66 -1.62
N THR A 12 11.99 -1.44 -1.95
CA THR A 12 11.23 -2.31 -2.85
C THR A 12 11.69 -2.15 -4.30
N PHE A 13 11.95 -0.91 -4.74
CA PHE A 13 12.56 -0.65 -6.03
C PHE A 13 13.92 -1.32 -6.15
N GLU A 14 14.78 -1.19 -5.13
CA GLU A 14 16.11 -1.82 -5.11
C GLU A 14 16.01 -3.34 -5.33
N LYS A 15 15.19 -4.02 -4.52
CA LYS A 15 14.99 -5.47 -4.65
C LYS A 15 14.43 -5.88 -6.01
N SER A 16 13.57 -5.06 -6.61
CA SER A 16 12.87 -5.40 -7.84
C SER A 16 13.73 -5.14 -9.08
N LEU A 17 14.43 -4.01 -9.13
CA LEU A 17 15.25 -3.59 -10.27
C LEU A 17 16.61 -4.31 -10.34
N VAL A 18 17.14 -4.81 -9.21
CA VAL A 18 18.31 -5.70 -9.22
C VAL A 18 18.09 -6.95 -10.09
N LYS A 19 16.85 -7.44 -10.19
CA LYS A 19 16.48 -8.57 -11.07
C LYS A 19 16.64 -8.25 -12.57
N TYR A 20 16.64 -6.96 -12.91
CA TYR A 20 16.80 -6.44 -14.27
C TYR A 20 18.21 -5.86 -14.50
N ASN A 21 19.18 -6.19 -13.64
CA ASN A 21 20.56 -5.69 -13.71
C ASN A 21 20.67 -4.15 -13.67
N VAL A 22 19.68 -3.48 -13.10
CA VAL A 22 19.67 -2.02 -12.91
C VAL A 22 20.15 -1.70 -11.50
N GLN A 23 21.18 -0.87 -11.40
CA GLN A 23 21.65 -0.33 -10.12
C GLN A 23 20.82 0.89 -9.73
N ILE A 24 20.39 0.94 -8.47
CA ILE A 24 19.64 2.07 -7.92
C ILE A 24 20.51 2.82 -6.92
N LEU A 25 20.45 4.15 -7.01
CA LEU A 25 20.86 5.04 -5.94
C LEU A 25 19.60 5.59 -5.26
N ARG A 26 19.44 5.27 -3.99
CA ARG A 26 18.27 5.68 -3.20
C ARG A 26 18.26 7.19 -2.98
N GLY A 27 17.07 7.79 -3.06
CA GLY A 27 16.88 9.21 -2.82
C GLY A 27 17.24 9.59 -1.38
N LEU A 28 16.93 8.72 -0.41
CA LEU A 28 17.30 8.94 1.00
C LEU A 28 18.81 8.91 1.25
N ASP A 29 19.56 8.13 0.46
CA ASP A 29 21.03 8.07 0.58
C ASP A 29 21.70 9.28 -0.08
N LEU A 30 21.13 9.78 -1.18
CA LEU A 30 21.63 10.98 -1.89
C LEU A 30 21.23 12.28 -1.19
N PHE A 31 20.01 12.33 -0.66
CA PHE A 31 19.42 13.51 -0.03
C PHE A 31 18.86 13.17 1.36
N PRO A 32 19.75 12.95 2.34
CA PRO A 32 19.32 12.78 3.73
C PRO A 32 18.39 13.91 4.17
N PRO A 33 17.25 13.61 4.82
CA PRO A 33 16.25 14.61 5.22
C PRO A 33 16.76 15.56 6.32
N THR A 34 17.92 15.27 6.91
CA THR A 34 18.60 16.09 7.92
C THR A 34 19.33 17.30 7.34
N ARG A 35 19.43 17.41 6.01
CA ARG A 35 20.16 18.49 5.32
C ARG A 35 19.27 19.16 4.29
N ASN A 36 19.40 20.48 4.19
CA ASN A 36 18.78 21.25 3.13
C ASN A 36 19.77 21.34 1.95
N TYR A 37 19.27 21.04 0.76
CA TYR A 37 20.05 21.12 -0.46
C TYR A 37 19.37 22.10 -1.41
N SER A 38 20.14 23.07 -1.90
CA SER A 38 19.72 23.90 -3.03
C SER A 38 19.57 23.06 -4.30
N TYR A 39 18.83 23.57 -5.28
CA TYR A 39 18.63 22.88 -6.56
C TYR A 39 19.96 22.52 -7.24
N ASN A 40 20.90 23.49 -7.27
CA ASN A 40 22.22 23.31 -7.89
C ASN A 40 23.06 22.25 -7.16
N GLU A 41 22.94 22.13 -5.84
CA GLU A 41 23.63 21.08 -5.08
C GLU A 41 23.07 19.71 -5.38
N LYS A 42 21.74 19.58 -5.50
CA LYS A 42 21.10 18.32 -5.86
C LYS A 42 21.56 17.82 -7.22
N GLU A 43 21.61 18.71 -8.20
CA GLU A 43 22.07 18.40 -9.56
C GLU A 43 23.54 17.95 -9.57
N LYS A 44 24.41 18.62 -8.82
CA LYS A 44 25.82 18.22 -8.68
C LYS A 44 25.97 16.85 -8.04
N ILE A 45 25.21 16.56 -6.98
CA ILE A 45 25.26 15.27 -6.27
C ILE A 45 24.86 14.13 -7.22
N ILE A 46 23.76 14.30 -7.96
CA ILE A 46 23.28 13.29 -8.91
C ILE A 46 24.31 13.07 -10.04
N THR A 47 24.83 14.16 -10.61
CA THR A 47 25.81 14.09 -11.71
C THR A 47 27.11 13.43 -11.26
N ASN A 48 27.62 13.79 -10.07
CA ASN A 48 28.86 13.23 -9.53
C ASN A 48 28.76 11.73 -9.20
N LYS A 49 27.55 11.23 -8.95
CA LYS A 49 27.30 9.82 -8.67
C LYS A 49 27.12 8.98 -9.93
N GLY A 50 27.11 9.60 -11.12
CA GLY A 50 27.05 8.90 -12.40
C GLY A 50 25.68 8.26 -12.68
N ALA A 51 24.59 8.83 -12.15
CA ALA A 51 23.25 8.32 -12.44
C ALA A 51 22.84 8.65 -13.89
N ASP A 52 22.50 7.63 -14.67
CA ASP A 52 22.07 7.77 -16.06
C ASP A 52 20.64 8.30 -16.20
N ALA A 53 19.79 7.97 -15.24
CA ALA A 53 18.38 8.36 -15.20
C ALA A 53 17.90 8.65 -13.78
N LEU A 54 16.83 9.44 -13.69
CA LEU A 54 16.15 9.77 -12.43
C LEU A 54 14.70 9.31 -12.49
N LEU A 55 14.33 8.40 -11.61
CA LEU A 55 12.94 7.97 -11.40
C LEU A 55 12.34 8.78 -10.26
N ILE A 56 11.26 9.50 -10.52
CA ILE A 56 10.56 10.33 -9.54
C ILE A 56 9.17 9.73 -9.31
N VAL A 57 8.83 9.47 -8.05
CA VAL A 57 7.49 9.05 -7.64
C VAL A 57 6.86 10.13 -6.78
N SER A 58 5.71 10.63 -7.22
CA SER A 58 4.90 11.63 -6.53
C SER A 58 3.58 11.01 -6.09
N VAL A 59 3.21 11.24 -4.83
CA VAL A 59 1.86 10.90 -4.34
C VAL A 59 1.00 12.14 -4.49
N ASP A 60 0.11 12.11 -5.47
CA ASP A 60 -0.74 13.24 -5.84
C ASP A 60 -1.93 13.39 -4.90
N ASN A 61 -2.51 12.27 -4.47
CA ASN A 61 -3.67 12.27 -3.57
C ASN A 61 -3.63 11.08 -2.60
N ARG A 62 -4.19 11.28 -1.40
CA ARG A 62 -4.42 10.25 -0.38
C ARG A 62 -5.84 10.35 0.14
N ALA A 63 -6.53 9.22 0.16
CA ALA A 63 -7.89 9.13 0.66
C ALA A 63 -8.04 7.92 1.58
N ILE A 64 -8.97 8.00 2.52
CA ILE A 64 -9.44 6.87 3.31
C ILE A 64 -10.96 6.82 3.13
N SER A 65 -11.46 5.76 2.51
CA SER A 65 -12.89 5.50 2.45
C SER A 65 -13.32 4.79 3.72
N GLN A 66 -14.28 5.35 4.45
CA GLN A 66 -14.87 4.73 5.63
C GLN A 66 -16.27 4.20 5.28
N THR A 67 -16.53 2.96 5.66
CA THR A 67 -17.85 2.33 5.49
C THR A 67 -18.29 1.76 6.84
N TYR A 68 -19.44 2.20 7.33
CA TYR A 68 -20.03 1.66 8.54
C TYR A 68 -20.78 0.36 8.24
N ILE A 69 -20.46 -0.71 8.97
CA ILE A 69 -21.21 -1.97 8.94
C ILE A 69 -22.20 -1.95 10.10
N PRO A 70 -23.52 -1.80 9.85
CA PRO A 70 -24.51 -1.73 10.91
C PRO A 70 -24.56 -3.03 11.71
N PRO A 71 -24.84 -2.95 13.03
CA PRO A 71 -24.98 -4.13 13.87
C PRO A 71 -26.24 -4.90 13.49
N THR A 72 -26.12 -6.22 13.42
CA THR A 72 -27.22 -7.17 13.31
C THR A 72 -27.36 -7.90 14.65
N TYR A 73 -28.55 -7.83 15.24
CA TYR A 73 -28.85 -8.44 16.53
C TYR A 73 -29.47 -9.80 16.31
N HIS A 74 -28.86 -10.84 16.89
CA HIS A 74 -29.36 -12.20 16.86
C HIS A 74 -30.01 -12.51 18.21
N PRO A 75 -31.36 -12.57 18.29
CA PRO A 75 -32.05 -12.83 19.54
C PRO A 75 -31.73 -14.25 20.02
N GLY A 76 -31.54 -14.40 21.33
CA GLY A 76 -31.38 -15.70 21.95
C GLY A 76 -32.70 -16.47 21.91
N THR A 77 -32.62 -17.78 21.81
CA THR A 77 -33.79 -18.67 21.84
C THR A 77 -33.67 -19.60 23.02
N SER A 78 -34.79 -19.85 23.71
CA SER A 78 -34.86 -20.88 24.75
C SER A 78 -35.91 -21.90 24.34
N THR A 79 -35.51 -23.17 24.28
CA THR A 79 -36.40 -24.28 23.96
C THR A 79 -36.50 -25.16 25.19
N SER A 80 -37.72 -25.39 25.65
CA SER A 80 -37.99 -26.30 26.76
C SER A 80 -38.68 -27.54 26.25
N SER A 81 -38.16 -28.70 26.62
CA SER A 81 -38.76 -30.00 26.38
C SER A 81 -39.26 -30.56 27.70
N ILE A 82 -40.50 -31.05 27.70
CA ILE A 82 -41.13 -31.65 28.88
C ILE A 82 -41.28 -33.13 28.59
N SER A 83 -40.79 -33.96 29.51
CA SER A 83 -41.01 -35.41 29.48
C SER A 83 -41.66 -35.82 30.79
N GLY A 84 -42.63 -36.73 30.72
CA GLY A 84 -43.38 -37.19 31.88
C GLY A 84 -43.36 -38.71 31.98
N PHE A 85 -43.29 -39.22 33.20
CA PHE A 85 -43.45 -40.65 33.50
C PHE A 85 -44.24 -40.81 34.81
N GLY A 86 -45.44 -41.39 34.73
CA GLY A 86 -46.37 -41.47 35.87
C GLY A 86 -46.75 -40.08 36.38
N ASN A 87 -46.60 -39.85 37.69
CA ASN A 87 -46.89 -38.57 38.34
C ASN A 87 -45.68 -37.60 38.35
N PHE A 88 -44.60 -37.90 37.61
CA PHE A 88 -43.40 -37.07 37.55
C PHE A 88 -43.26 -36.41 36.19
N ALA A 89 -42.86 -35.13 36.19
CA ALA A 89 -42.49 -34.38 34.99
C ALA A 89 -41.06 -33.85 35.14
N THR A 90 -40.26 -33.99 34.09
CA THR A 90 -38.92 -33.41 33.97
C THR A 90 -38.92 -32.42 32.82
N ILE A 91 -38.45 -31.21 33.11
CA ILE A 91 -38.30 -30.12 32.14
C ILE A 91 -36.82 -29.96 31.85
N LYS A 92 -36.44 -30.03 30.58
CA LYS A 92 -35.09 -29.69 30.11
C LYS A 92 -35.19 -28.43 29.27
N THR A 93 -34.52 -27.38 29.69
CA THR A 93 -34.43 -26.10 28.97
C THR A 93 -33.04 -25.95 28.37
N GLU A 94 -32.99 -25.68 27.07
CA GLU A 94 -31.78 -25.34 26.32
C GLU A 94 -31.88 -23.88 25.89
N THR A 95 -30.88 -23.07 26.23
CA THR A 95 -30.84 -21.65 25.91
C THR A 95 -29.65 -21.34 25.00
N THR A 96 -29.95 -20.80 23.82
CA THR A 96 -28.95 -20.18 22.94
C THR A 96 -28.88 -18.69 23.27
N PRO A 97 -27.73 -18.16 23.73
CA PRO A 97 -27.60 -16.75 24.08
C PRO A 97 -27.69 -15.85 22.85
N SER A 98 -28.16 -14.62 23.05
CA SER A 98 -28.14 -13.58 22.03
C SER A 98 -26.72 -13.14 21.71
N TYR A 99 -26.46 -12.75 20.46
CA TYR A 99 -25.17 -12.19 20.05
C TYR A 99 -25.36 -11.07 19.00
N VAL A 100 -24.33 -10.26 18.82
CA VAL A 100 -24.33 -9.15 17.86
C VAL A 100 -23.19 -9.35 16.88
N THR A 101 -23.48 -9.14 15.59
CA THR A 101 -22.47 -9.12 14.53
C THR A 101 -22.48 -7.76 13.84
N GLY A 102 -21.32 -7.20 13.51
CA GLY A 102 -21.24 -5.84 12.93
C GLY A 102 -21.08 -4.76 14.00
N GLY A 103 -21.43 -3.51 13.68
CA GLY A 103 -21.30 -2.37 14.58
C GLY A 103 -19.93 -1.70 14.56
N TYR A 104 -19.19 -1.84 13.47
CA TYR A 104 -17.84 -1.29 13.32
C TYR A 104 -17.67 -0.57 11.97
N ASN A 105 -16.69 0.33 11.92
CA ASN A 105 -16.26 0.99 10.69
C ASN A 105 -15.16 0.20 10.02
N ILE A 106 -15.25 0.06 8.69
CA ILE A 106 -14.17 -0.42 7.83
C ILE A 106 -13.52 0.80 7.20
N SER A 107 -12.19 0.88 7.26
CA SER A 107 -11.40 1.92 6.59
C SER A 107 -10.58 1.30 5.45
N LYS A 108 -10.69 1.85 4.24
CA LYS A 108 -9.95 1.41 3.05
C LYS A 108 -9.06 2.55 2.55
N PRO A 109 -7.72 2.41 2.56
CA PRO A 109 -6.85 3.45 2.04
C PRO A 109 -6.86 3.45 0.50
N ALA A 110 -6.64 4.62 -0.09
CA ALA A 110 -6.42 4.78 -1.52
C ALA A 110 -5.41 5.89 -1.80
N ILE A 111 -4.63 5.72 -2.87
CA ILE A 111 -3.63 6.69 -3.32
C ILE A 111 -3.70 6.90 -4.83
N SER A 112 -3.48 8.14 -5.25
CA SER A 112 -3.16 8.48 -6.64
C SER A 112 -1.68 8.84 -6.71
N VAL A 113 -0.99 8.30 -7.72
CA VAL A 113 0.45 8.50 -7.90
C VAL A 113 0.78 8.89 -9.33
N SER A 114 1.82 9.70 -9.48
CA SER A 114 2.46 10.01 -10.74
C SER A 114 3.93 9.57 -10.67
N VAL A 115 4.38 8.85 -11.69
CA VAL A 115 5.77 8.40 -11.81
C VAL A 115 6.36 8.94 -13.10
N SER A 116 7.55 9.53 -13.04
CA SER A 116 8.29 9.99 -14.21
C SER A 116 9.70 9.44 -14.23
N LEU A 117 10.20 9.12 -15.43
CA LEU A 117 11.59 8.76 -15.68
C LEU A 117 12.23 9.84 -16.53
N ILE A 118 13.28 10.45 -16.00
CA ILE A 118 14.07 11.47 -16.69
C ILE A 118 15.37 10.83 -17.13
N HIS A 119 15.65 10.85 -18.44
CA HIS A 119 16.89 10.35 -19.00
C HIS A 119 17.94 11.45 -19.10
N ASN A 120 19.19 11.11 -18.80
CA ASN A 120 20.32 12.01 -18.82
C ASN A 120 20.06 13.26 -17.95
N THR A 121 20.58 13.19 -16.72
CA THR A 121 20.41 14.23 -15.70
C THR A 121 20.85 15.63 -16.15
N LYS A 122 21.63 15.74 -17.23
CA LYS A 122 22.02 17.00 -17.89
C LYS A 122 20.95 17.57 -18.83
N ASN A 123 20.22 16.73 -19.56
CA ASN A 123 19.27 17.16 -20.61
C ASN A 123 17.83 17.29 -20.09
N LYS A 124 17.53 16.73 -18.91
CA LYS A 124 16.24 16.85 -18.20
C LYS A 124 15.02 16.37 -19.02
N GLU A 125 15.26 15.47 -19.97
CA GLU A 125 14.22 14.96 -20.84
C GLU A 125 13.44 13.85 -20.13
N THR A 126 12.14 14.05 -19.97
CA THR A 126 11.24 13.00 -19.44
C THR A 126 10.95 12.01 -20.55
N ILE A 127 11.48 10.79 -20.42
CA ILE A 127 11.32 9.72 -21.42
C ILE A 127 10.14 8.81 -21.10
N TRP A 128 9.62 8.87 -19.87
CA TRP A 128 8.50 8.05 -19.45
C TRP A 128 7.67 8.76 -18.38
N LEU A 129 6.36 8.61 -18.47
CA LEU A 129 5.40 9.14 -17.50
C LEU A 129 4.26 8.14 -17.33
N ALA A 130 3.94 7.81 -16.09
CA ALA A 130 2.78 7.02 -15.74
C ALA A 130 1.98 7.68 -14.62
N LYS A 131 0.67 7.52 -14.70
CA LYS A 131 -0.25 7.82 -13.60
C LYS A 131 -0.90 6.53 -13.15
N GLY A 132 -1.08 6.40 -11.85
CA GLY A 132 -1.62 5.21 -11.22
C GLY A 132 -2.59 5.56 -10.11
N TYR A 133 -3.52 4.65 -9.88
CA TYR A 133 -4.39 4.63 -8.72
C TYR A 133 -4.25 3.27 -8.05
N SER A 134 -4.14 3.26 -6.73
CA SER A 134 -4.04 2.04 -5.93
C SER A 134 -4.97 2.17 -4.73
N ASP A 135 -5.81 1.18 -4.51
CA ASP A 135 -6.72 1.08 -3.39
C ASP A 135 -6.51 -0.22 -2.60
N GLY A 136 -6.80 -0.13 -1.31
CA GLY A 136 -6.59 -1.20 -0.36
C GLY A 136 -7.90 -1.74 0.22
N ASN A 137 -7.85 -2.98 0.71
CA ASN A 137 -8.91 -3.53 1.53
C ASN A 137 -8.86 -2.99 2.97
N ALA A 138 -9.77 -3.47 3.83
CA ALA A 138 -9.90 -3.06 5.23
C ALA A 138 -8.62 -3.25 6.09
N PHE A 139 -7.71 -4.11 5.64
CA PHE A 139 -6.49 -4.49 6.33
C PHE A 139 -5.24 -3.93 5.66
N ALA A 140 -5.39 -3.24 4.54
CA ALA A 140 -4.29 -2.64 3.82
C ALA A 140 -3.82 -1.35 4.52
N SER A 141 -2.51 -1.12 4.50
CA SER A 141 -1.90 0.13 4.90
C SER A 141 -1.45 0.93 3.67
N PHE A 142 -1.14 2.22 3.85
CA PHE A 142 -0.54 3.02 2.78
C PHE A 142 0.81 2.47 2.31
N SER A 143 1.60 1.89 3.21
CA SER A 143 2.82 1.15 2.89
C SER A 143 2.57 0.03 1.87
N ASN A 144 1.52 -0.77 2.07
CA ASN A 144 1.17 -1.84 1.12
C ASN A 144 0.85 -1.28 -0.27
N LEU A 145 0.14 -0.15 -0.35
CA LEU A 145 -0.18 0.51 -1.62
C LEU A 145 1.08 1.05 -2.31
N ILE A 146 2.00 1.61 -1.54
CA ILE A 146 3.27 2.14 -2.04
C ILE A 146 4.20 1.04 -2.56
N VAL A 147 4.26 -0.11 -1.88
CA VAL A 147 4.97 -1.31 -2.37
C VAL A 147 4.36 -1.77 -3.70
N SER A 148 3.04 -1.85 -3.78
CA SER A 148 2.33 -2.22 -5.02
C SER A 148 2.63 -1.27 -6.18
N VAL A 149 2.74 0.04 -5.90
CA VAL A 149 3.15 1.05 -6.90
C VAL A 149 4.57 0.77 -7.40
N ALA A 150 5.51 0.45 -6.52
CA ALA A 150 6.89 0.15 -6.91
C ALA A 150 6.96 -1.10 -7.81
N GLU A 151 6.33 -2.20 -7.41
CA GLU A 151 6.29 -3.45 -8.18
C GLU A 151 5.65 -3.22 -9.57
N THR A 152 4.48 -2.58 -9.61
CA THR A 152 3.76 -2.30 -10.86
C THR A 152 4.58 -1.38 -11.77
N THR A 153 5.32 -0.42 -11.20
CA THR A 153 6.18 0.48 -11.98
C THR A 153 7.29 -0.30 -12.66
N VAL A 154 7.97 -1.19 -11.92
CA VAL A 154 9.05 -2.03 -12.48
C VAL A 154 8.51 -2.95 -13.57
N GLU A 155 7.36 -3.58 -13.36
CA GLU A 155 6.72 -4.41 -14.39
C GLU A 155 6.40 -3.62 -15.66
N LYS A 156 5.87 -2.40 -15.55
CA LYS A 156 5.61 -1.54 -16.71
C LYS A 156 6.87 -1.12 -17.44
N LEU A 157 7.90 -0.69 -16.69
CA LEU A 157 9.20 -0.35 -17.28
C LEU A 157 9.80 -1.53 -18.06
N ALA A 158 9.68 -2.75 -17.52
CA ALA A 158 10.16 -3.96 -18.19
C ALA A 158 9.35 -4.28 -19.44
N LYS A 159 8.01 -4.22 -19.33
CA LYS A 159 7.09 -4.49 -20.44
C LYS A 159 7.28 -3.52 -21.61
N GLU A 160 7.64 -2.27 -21.31
CA GLU A 160 7.88 -1.22 -22.29
C GLU A 160 9.34 -1.19 -22.79
N GLY A 161 10.19 -2.10 -22.31
CA GLY A 161 11.58 -2.25 -22.77
C GLY A 161 12.54 -1.16 -22.27
N LEU A 162 12.14 -0.36 -21.27
CA LEU A 162 12.99 0.66 -20.64
C LEU A 162 14.02 0.04 -19.67
N ILE A 163 13.72 -1.16 -19.17
CA ILE A 163 14.65 -2.02 -18.43
C ILE A 163 14.57 -3.42 -19.05
N VAL A 164 15.68 -4.13 -19.07
CA VAL A 164 15.77 -5.45 -19.73
C VAL A 164 16.02 -6.51 -18.66
N PRO A 165 15.29 -7.63 -18.66
CA PRO A 165 15.57 -8.73 -17.75
C PRO A 165 16.96 -9.30 -18.03
N LYS A 166 17.59 -9.80 -16.96
CA LYS A 166 18.90 -10.45 -17.04
C LYS A 166 18.84 -11.76 -17.83
#